data_AF-V8R851-F1
#
_entry.id   AF-V8R851-F1
#
_cell.length_a   1.000
_cell.length_b   1.000
_cell.length_c   1.000
_cell.angle_alpha   90.00
_cell.angle_beta   90.00
_cell.angle_gamma   90.00
#
_symmetry.space_group_name_H-M   'P 1'
#
loop_
_entity.id
_entity.type
_entity.pdbx_description
1 polymer ?
#
loop_
_entity_poly.entity_id
_entity_poly.type
_entity_poly.pdbx_seq_one_letter_code
_entity_poly.pdbx_strand_id
1 'polypeptide(L)'
;MDPNNAYLDIQAGSGGTEAQDWANILLRMYLRWADKRGFDATIMELSAGEVAGIKGATVHIKGEYAFGWLRTEIGVHRLVRKSPFDSGNRRHTSFSAVFVSPEIDDKVEIEINPADLRIDTYRSSGAGGQHVNTTDSAVRITHVPTNTVVSCQNERSQHANKDTAMKMLRAKLYEQEMQKRNAASQALEDTKSDIGWGHQIRSYVLDASRIKDLRTNIERSDCDKVLDGDIDEYLEASLKSGL
;
A
#
# COMPACT_ATOMS: atom_id res chain seq x y z
N MET A 1 13.75 -4.58 1.65
CA MET A 1 12.58 -4.19 0.85
C MET A 1 13.01 -3.41 -0.39
N ASP A 2 14.15 -2.72 -0.35
CA ASP A 2 14.73 -1.99 -1.49
C ASP A 2 14.87 -2.73 -2.83
N PRO A 3 15.27 -4.01 -2.91
CA PRO A 3 15.40 -4.70 -4.20
C PRO A 3 14.06 -5.13 -4.80
N ASN A 4 12.95 -4.97 -4.07
CA ASN A 4 11.64 -5.39 -4.55
C ASN A 4 11.13 -4.42 -5.63
N ASN A 5 10.20 -4.92 -6.44
CA ASN A 5 9.38 -4.08 -7.32
C ASN A 5 8.56 -3.09 -6.48
N ALA A 6 7.99 -2.08 -7.14
CA ALA A 6 7.23 -1.04 -6.47
C ALA A 6 5.83 -0.90 -7.06
N TYR A 7 4.84 -0.62 -6.21
CA TYR A 7 3.58 -0.03 -6.60
C TYR A 7 3.66 1.46 -6.33
N LEU A 8 3.36 2.26 -7.35
CA LEU A 8 3.30 3.70 -7.28
C LEU A 8 1.83 4.11 -7.42
N ASP A 9 1.28 4.69 -6.36
CA ASP A 9 -0.07 5.23 -6.30
C ASP A 9 0.00 6.76 -6.37
N ILE A 10 -0.77 7.34 -7.29
CA ILE A 10 -0.92 8.78 -7.45
C ILE A 10 -2.37 9.12 -7.15
N GLN A 11 -2.58 10.07 -6.25
CA GLN A 11 -3.90 10.55 -5.89
C GLN A 11 -3.99 12.06 -6.10
N ALA A 12 -5.01 12.50 -6.84
CA ALA A 12 -5.30 13.92 -7.00
C ALA A 12 -5.79 14.51 -5.66
N GLY A 13 -5.22 15.64 -5.28
CA GLY A 13 -5.57 16.34 -4.04
C GLY A 13 -6.61 17.45 -4.23
N SER A 14 -6.55 18.42 -3.32
CA SER A 14 -7.41 19.60 -3.36
C SER A 14 -7.05 20.51 -4.53
N GLY A 15 -8.00 20.74 -5.45
CA GLY A 15 -7.81 21.60 -6.62
C GLY A 15 -8.72 21.31 -7.82
N GLY A 16 -9.69 20.39 -7.69
CA GLY A 16 -10.67 20.08 -8.73
C GLY A 16 -10.00 19.55 -10.01
N THR A 17 -10.48 20.00 -11.17
CA THR A 17 -9.94 19.60 -12.49
C THR A 17 -8.44 19.88 -12.65
N GLU A 18 -7.92 20.96 -12.04
CA GLU A 18 -6.49 21.30 -12.14
C GLU A 18 -5.62 20.28 -11.37
N ALA A 19 -6.08 19.82 -10.21
CA ALA A 19 -5.38 18.79 -9.45
C ALA A 19 -5.44 17.43 -10.18
N GLN A 20 -6.56 17.12 -10.84
CA GLN A 20 -6.71 15.90 -11.63
C GLN A 20 -5.75 15.91 -12.84
N ASP A 21 -5.63 17.04 -13.54
CA ASP A 21 -4.65 17.19 -14.62
C ASP A 21 -3.21 17.09 -14.09
N TRP A 22 -2.93 17.69 -12.93
CA TRP A 22 -1.62 17.57 -12.31
C TRP A 22 -1.24 16.12 -11.96
N ALA A 23 -2.16 15.35 -11.38
CA ALA A 23 -1.95 13.93 -11.14
C ALA A 23 -1.63 13.16 -12.44
N ASN A 24 -2.27 13.51 -13.54
CA ASN A 24 -2.01 12.89 -14.84
C ASN A 24 -0.62 13.26 -15.39
N ILE A 25 -0.18 14.51 -15.19
CA ILE A 25 1.18 14.94 -15.55
C ILE A 25 2.23 14.16 -14.75
N LEU A 26 2.01 13.96 -13.45
CA LEU A 26 2.88 13.13 -12.61
C LEU A 26 2.91 11.67 -13.08
N LEU A 27 1.76 11.09 -13.41
CA LEU A 27 1.68 9.75 -13.97
C LEU A 27 2.57 9.61 -15.21
N ARG A 28 2.43 10.55 -16.16
CA ARG A 28 3.26 10.57 -17.37
C ARG A 28 4.75 10.73 -17.04
N MET A 29 5.10 11.58 -16.07
CA MET A 29 6.48 11.81 -15.64
C MET A 29 7.12 10.52 -15.13
N TYR A 30 6.42 9.78 -14.25
CA TYR A 30 6.93 8.50 -13.72
C TYR A 30 6.99 7.39 -14.76
N LEU A 31 6.02 7.30 -15.67
CA LEU A 31 6.06 6.33 -16.77
C LEU A 31 7.27 6.59 -17.69
N ARG A 32 7.56 7.86 -18.02
CA ARG A 32 8.73 8.23 -18.82
C ARG A 32 10.05 7.96 -18.08
N TRP A 33 10.08 8.20 -16.78
CA TRP A 33 11.25 7.88 -15.95
C TRP A 33 11.50 6.37 -15.92
N ALA A 34 10.47 5.56 -15.73
CA ALA A 34 10.57 4.10 -15.72
C ALA A 34 11.08 3.57 -17.06
N ASP A 35 10.54 4.05 -18.19
CA ASP A 35 10.97 3.68 -19.54
C ASP A 35 12.45 4.04 -19.79
N LYS A 36 12.89 5.25 -19.38
CA LYS A 36 14.30 5.68 -19.48
C LYS A 36 15.27 4.79 -18.70
N ARG A 37 14.85 4.25 -17.56
CA ARG A 37 15.66 3.34 -16.75
C ARG A 37 15.54 1.87 -17.16
N GLY A 38 14.69 1.56 -18.14
CA GLY A 38 14.44 0.19 -18.58
C GLY A 38 13.61 -0.63 -17.59
N PHE A 39 12.81 0.03 -16.74
CA PHE A 39 11.84 -0.63 -15.87
C PHE A 39 10.55 -0.92 -16.63
N ASP A 40 9.93 -2.06 -16.35
CA ASP A 40 8.63 -2.42 -16.90
C ASP A 40 7.53 -1.81 -16.03
N ALA A 41 6.84 -0.80 -16.56
CA ALA A 41 5.79 -0.06 -15.87
C ALA A 41 4.41 -0.41 -16.43
N THR A 42 3.59 -1.09 -15.64
CA THR A 42 2.23 -1.48 -16.01
C THR A 42 1.20 -0.71 -15.19
N ILE A 43 0.22 -0.09 -15.85
CA ILE A 43 -0.88 0.58 -15.16
C ILE A 43 -1.87 -0.50 -14.68
N MET A 44 -2.03 -0.63 -13.38
CA MET A 44 -2.93 -1.60 -12.74
C MET A 44 -4.34 -1.04 -12.60
N GLU A 45 -4.43 0.21 -12.17
CA GLU A 45 -5.70 0.91 -11.98
C GLU A 45 -5.57 2.35 -12.48
N LEU A 46 -6.61 2.85 -13.14
CA LEU A 46 -6.69 4.22 -13.63
C LEU A 46 -8.10 4.73 -13.42
N SER A 47 -8.24 5.71 -12.53
CA SER A 47 -9.50 6.42 -12.30
C SER A 47 -9.45 7.77 -13.00
N ALA A 48 -10.18 7.91 -14.11
CA ALA A 48 -10.23 9.16 -14.87
C ALA A 48 -10.94 10.29 -14.10
N GLY A 49 -10.50 11.52 -14.35
CA GLY A 49 -11.20 12.74 -13.91
C GLY A 49 -12.52 12.94 -14.65
N GLU A 50 -13.39 13.80 -14.12
CA GLU A 50 -14.69 14.09 -14.74
C GLU A 50 -14.58 14.96 -15.98
N VAL A 51 -13.60 15.88 -15.98
CA VAL A 51 -13.40 16.86 -17.05
C VAL A 51 -12.04 16.66 -17.73
N ALA A 52 -10.98 16.53 -16.94
CA ALA A 52 -9.62 16.30 -17.42
C ALA A 52 -8.79 15.56 -16.37
N GLY A 53 -7.73 14.90 -16.83
CA GLY A 53 -6.77 14.23 -15.95
C GLY A 53 -7.30 12.97 -15.27
N ILE A 54 -6.76 12.67 -14.09
CA ILE A 54 -7.06 11.47 -13.31
C ILE A 54 -7.40 11.82 -11.86
N LYS A 55 -8.32 11.08 -11.24
CA LYS A 55 -8.56 11.12 -9.78
C LYS A 55 -7.50 10.31 -9.05
N GLY A 56 -7.09 9.19 -9.63
CA GLY A 56 -5.97 8.41 -9.14
C GLY A 56 -5.50 7.35 -10.13
N ALA A 57 -4.30 6.83 -9.91
CA ALA A 57 -3.71 5.77 -10.71
C ALA A 57 -2.72 4.94 -9.90
N THR A 58 -2.74 3.63 -10.13
CA THR A 58 -1.80 2.68 -9.53
C THR A 58 -0.96 2.06 -10.63
N VAL A 59 0.36 2.20 -10.53
CA VAL A 59 1.33 1.69 -11.50
C VAL A 59 2.21 0.67 -10.81
N HIS A 60 2.35 -0.51 -11.40
CA HIS A 60 3.31 -1.52 -10.98
C HIS A 60 4.60 -1.34 -11.77
N ILE A 61 5.71 -1.09 -11.07
CA ILE A 61 7.03 -0.85 -11.66
C ILE A 61 7.92 -2.02 -11.28
N LYS A 62 8.27 -2.82 -12.28
CA LYS A 62 9.15 -3.98 -12.15
C LYS A 62 10.56 -3.61 -12.59
N GLY A 63 11.51 -3.87 -11.72
CA GLY A 63 12.90 -3.50 -11.97
C GLY A 63 13.79 -3.71 -10.77
N GLU A 64 15.09 -3.80 -11.03
CA GLU A 64 16.08 -3.92 -9.97
C GLU A 64 16.11 -2.65 -9.11
N TYR A 65 15.92 -2.82 -7.80
CA TYR A 65 15.86 -1.72 -6.84
C TYR A 65 14.76 -0.66 -7.12
N ALA A 66 13.68 -1.03 -7.82
CA ALA A 66 12.61 -0.08 -8.17
C ALA A 66 12.03 0.62 -6.94
N PHE A 67 11.77 -0.13 -5.86
CA PHE A 67 11.31 0.45 -4.60
C PHE A 67 12.34 1.38 -3.96
N GLY A 68 13.62 0.98 -3.95
CA GLY A 68 14.71 1.78 -3.40
C GLY A 68 14.83 3.16 -4.07
N TRP A 69 14.63 3.23 -5.39
CA TRP A 69 14.64 4.50 -6.12
C TRP A 69 13.41 5.35 -5.83
N LEU A 70 12.22 4.75 -5.79
CA LEU A 70 10.95 5.49 -5.70
C LEU A 70 10.52 5.83 -4.27
N ARG A 71 11.05 5.16 -3.25
CA ARG A 71 10.65 5.41 -1.85
C ARG A 71 10.83 6.87 -1.41
N THR A 72 11.79 7.59 -2.00
CA THR A 72 12.02 9.00 -1.70
C THR A 72 10.99 9.92 -2.35
N GLU A 73 10.16 9.44 -3.28
CA GLU A 73 9.10 10.21 -3.92
C GLU A 73 7.78 10.17 -3.13
N ILE A 74 7.73 9.44 -2.02
CA ILE A 74 6.55 9.43 -1.14
C ILE A 74 6.37 10.85 -0.56
N GLY A 75 5.22 11.46 -0.87
CA GLY A 75 4.86 12.77 -0.37
C GLY A 75 3.95 13.57 -1.29
N VAL A 76 3.74 14.84 -0.94
CA VAL A 76 2.88 15.75 -1.71
C VAL A 76 3.69 16.56 -2.71
N HIS A 77 3.29 16.49 -3.98
CA HIS A 77 3.85 17.26 -5.08
C HIS A 77 2.95 18.44 -5.40
N ARG A 78 3.49 19.65 -5.28
CA ARG A 78 2.76 20.90 -5.49
C ARG A 78 3.04 21.48 -6.88
N LEU A 79 1.99 21.75 -7.64
CA LEU A 79 2.05 22.50 -8.89
C LEU A 79 1.57 23.94 -8.69
N VAL A 80 2.28 24.88 -9.31
CA VAL A 80 1.86 26.28 -9.42
C VAL A 80 2.03 26.75 -10.85
N ARG A 81 0.92 27.00 -11.53
CA ARG A 81 0.89 27.53 -12.90
C ARG A 81 -0.39 28.32 -13.15
N LYS A 82 -0.43 29.06 -14.26
CA LYS A 82 -1.69 29.55 -14.82
C LYS A 82 -2.51 28.37 -15.37
N SER A 83 -3.72 28.20 -14.85
CA SER A 83 -4.57 27.05 -15.22
C SER A 83 -5.13 27.24 -16.64
N PRO A 84 -5.09 26.21 -17.51
CA PRO A 84 -5.77 26.23 -18.80
C PRO A 84 -7.29 26.08 -18.67
N PHE A 85 -7.80 25.67 -17.49
CA PHE A 85 -9.22 25.46 -17.23
C PHE A 85 -9.92 26.67 -16.59
N ASP A 86 -9.16 27.68 -16.15
CA ASP A 86 -9.71 28.94 -15.63
C ASP A 86 -9.70 30.02 -16.70
N SER A 87 -10.89 30.47 -17.12
CA SER A 87 -11.06 31.53 -18.13
C SER A 87 -10.37 32.85 -17.73
N GLY A 88 -10.11 33.07 -16.43
CA GLY A 88 -9.42 34.25 -15.92
C GLY A 88 -7.90 34.21 -16.01
N ASN A 89 -7.30 33.12 -16.50
CA ASN A 89 -5.84 32.92 -16.56
C ASN A 89 -5.13 33.20 -15.22
N ARG A 90 -5.82 32.93 -14.11
CA ARG A 90 -5.28 33.16 -12.77
C ARG A 90 -4.27 32.08 -12.44
N ARG A 91 -3.39 32.41 -11.51
CA ARG A 91 -2.42 31.47 -10.96
C ARG A 91 -3.13 30.52 -9.99
N HIS A 92 -3.06 29.23 -10.28
CA HIS A 92 -3.61 28.18 -9.42
C HIS A 92 -2.48 27.45 -8.71
N THR A 93 -2.79 26.91 -7.53
CA THR A 93 -1.92 26.00 -6.78
C THR A 93 -2.66 24.70 -6.58
N SER A 94 -2.06 23.61 -7.01
CA SER A 94 -2.65 22.27 -6.98
C SER A 94 -1.71 21.29 -6.29
N PHE A 95 -2.30 20.26 -5.70
CA PHE A 95 -1.58 19.24 -4.94
C PHE A 95 -1.97 17.87 -5.45
N SER A 96 -0.98 16.99 -5.56
CA SER A 96 -1.19 15.56 -5.80
C SER A 96 -0.26 14.80 -4.86
N ALA A 97 -0.76 13.72 -4.27
CA ALA A 97 0.03 12.85 -3.43
C ALA A 97 0.57 11.69 -4.25
N VAL A 98 1.82 11.33 -3.99
CA VAL A 98 2.47 10.14 -4.52
C VAL A 98 2.79 9.24 -3.35
N PHE A 99 2.40 7.98 -3.45
CA PHE A 99 2.68 6.94 -2.49
C PHE A 99 3.36 5.78 -3.19
N VAL A 100 4.27 5.11 -2.49
CA VAL A 100 5.05 4.01 -3.04
C VAL A 100 5.11 2.90 -2.02
N SER A 101 4.73 1.69 -2.42
CA SER A 101 4.81 0.50 -1.59
C SER A 101 5.62 -0.60 -2.30
N PRO A 102 6.39 -1.42 -1.55
CA PRO A 102 7.12 -2.52 -2.14
C PRO A 102 6.16 -3.66 -2.49
N GLU A 103 6.43 -4.38 -3.57
CA GLU A 103 5.78 -5.67 -3.82
C GLU A 103 6.28 -6.68 -2.78
N ILE A 104 5.35 -7.32 -2.08
CA ILE A 104 5.62 -8.39 -1.11
C ILE A 104 4.86 -9.62 -1.61
N ASP A 105 5.56 -10.73 -1.82
CA ASP A 105 4.93 -11.99 -2.21
C ASP A 105 4.19 -12.58 -1.01
N ASP A 106 2.85 -12.56 -1.07
CA ASP A 106 1.94 -12.91 0.02
C ASP A 106 1.64 -14.40 0.12
N LYS A 107 2.68 -15.24 0.07
CA LYS A 107 2.57 -16.65 0.48
C LYS A 107 2.92 -16.80 1.96
N VAL A 108 1.97 -16.45 2.82
CA VAL A 108 2.07 -16.75 4.25
C VAL A 108 1.69 -18.21 4.47
N GLU A 109 2.66 -19.13 4.33
CA GLU A 109 2.49 -20.49 4.81
C GLU A 109 2.59 -20.51 6.34
N ILE A 110 1.44 -20.62 7.01
CA ILE A 110 1.40 -20.75 8.47
C ILE A 110 1.68 -22.21 8.82
N GLU A 111 2.95 -22.51 9.07
CA GLU A 111 3.36 -23.79 9.63
C GLU A 111 3.05 -23.82 11.13
N ILE A 112 2.12 -24.69 11.53
CA ILE A 112 1.74 -24.85 12.94
C ILE A 112 2.54 -26.00 13.53
N ASN A 113 3.44 -25.70 14.46
CA ASN A 113 4.16 -26.72 15.21
C ASN A 113 3.19 -27.43 16.18
N PRO A 114 3.08 -28.78 16.14
CA PRO A 114 2.24 -29.52 17.07
C PRO A 114 2.57 -29.30 18.56
N ALA A 115 3.82 -28.93 18.89
CA ALA A 115 4.24 -28.66 20.27
C ALA A 115 3.56 -27.42 20.89
N ASP A 116 3.14 -26.48 20.06
CA ASP A 116 2.51 -25.22 20.48
C ASP A 116 0.99 -25.35 20.69
N LEU A 117 0.46 -26.57 20.50
CA LEU A 117 -0.96 -26.88 20.60
C LEU A 117 -1.27 -27.63 21.89
N ARG A 118 -2.14 -27.05 22.71
CA ARG A 118 -2.82 -27.79 23.77
C ARG A 118 -4.14 -28.31 23.24
N ILE A 119 -4.31 -29.63 23.26
CA ILE A 119 -5.52 -30.30 22.78
C ILE A 119 -6.26 -30.89 23.99
N ASP A 120 -7.42 -30.32 24.29
CA ASP A 120 -8.29 -30.74 25.39
C ASP A 120 -9.53 -31.44 24.81
N THR A 121 -9.84 -32.64 25.27
CA THR A 121 -11.04 -33.40 24.86
C THR A 121 -12.09 -33.36 25.97
N TYR A 122 -13.34 -33.13 25.59
CA TYR A 122 -14.43 -32.99 26.55
C TYR A 122 -15.76 -33.47 25.97
N ARG A 123 -16.81 -33.52 26.80
CA ARG A 123 -18.16 -33.91 26.37
C ARG A 123 -18.81 -32.81 25.55
N SER A 124 -19.37 -33.19 24.41
CA SER A 124 -20.15 -32.31 23.56
C SER A 124 -21.39 -31.80 24.30
N SER A 125 -21.67 -30.51 24.20
CA SER A 125 -22.84 -29.89 24.85
C SER A 125 -23.97 -29.72 23.84
N GLY A 126 -25.16 -30.29 24.10
CA GLY A 126 -26.35 -30.12 23.26
C GLY A 126 -27.46 -31.13 23.55
N ALA A 127 -28.65 -30.91 22.95
CA ALA A 127 -29.77 -31.85 23.01
C ALA A 127 -29.49 -33.08 22.14
N GLY A 128 -28.70 -34.02 22.65
CA GLY A 128 -28.29 -35.24 21.95
C GLY A 128 -28.73 -36.52 22.68
N GLY A 129 -28.79 -37.63 21.94
CA GLY A 129 -29.09 -38.96 22.50
C GLY A 129 -27.97 -39.50 23.41
N GLN A 130 -28.12 -40.73 23.92
CA GLN A 130 -27.18 -41.38 24.85
C GLN A 130 -25.69 -41.21 24.48
N HIS A 131 -25.35 -41.30 23.19
CA HIS A 131 -23.98 -41.16 22.70
C HIS A 131 -23.31 -39.82 23.06
N VAL A 132 -24.07 -38.72 23.13
CA VAL A 132 -23.57 -37.38 23.48
C VAL A 132 -23.27 -37.27 24.98
N ASN A 133 -23.99 -38.04 25.81
CA ASN A 133 -23.84 -38.01 27.27
C ASN A 133 -22.73 -38.94 27.79
N THR A 134 -22.33 -39.94 27.00
CA THR A 134 -21.37 -40.98 27.42
C THR A 134 -19.98 -40.83 26.77
N THR A 135 -19.86 -40.16 25.61
CA THR A 135 -18.62 -40.14 24.83
C THR A 135 -18.00 -38.74 24.73
N ASP A 136 -16.71 -38.64 25.07
CA ASP A 136 -15.93 -37.39 25.02
C ASP A 136 -15.45 -37.11 23.59
N SER A 137 -16.39 -36.68 22.73
CA SER A 137 -16.16 -36.46 21.30
C SER A 137 -15.76 -35.02 20.93
N ALA A 138 -16.00 -34.02 21.79
CA ALA A 138 -15.64 -32.64 21.50
C ALA A 138 -14.15 -32.39 21.72
N VAL A 139 -13.56 -31.56 20.85
CA VAL A 139 -12.13 -31.22 20.88
C VAL A 139 -11.99 -29.70 20.95
N ARG A 140 -11.17 -29.24 21.90
CA ARG A 140 -10.70 -27.86 22.00
C ARG A 140 -9.21 -27.83 21.72
N ILE A 141 -8.79 -26.94 20.83
CA ILE A 141 -7.38 -26.69 20.54
C ILE A 141 -7.06 -25.26 20.96
N THR A 142 -6.03 -25.11 21.77
CA THR A 142 -5.46 -23.83 22.17
C THR A 142 -4.06 -23.70 21.60
N HIS A 143 -3.83 -22.68 20.78
CA HIS A 143 -2.49 -22.30 20.36
C HIS A 143 -1.87 -21.44 21.45
N VAL A 144 -0.88 -22.00 22.16
CA VAL A 144 -0.26 -21.39 23.34
C VAL A 144 0.40 -20.03 23.02
N PRO A 145 1.14 -19.87 21.90
CA PRO A 145 1.80 -18.59 21.58
C PRO A 145 0.83 -17.43 21.34
N THR A 146 -0.32 -17.66 20.71
CA THR A 146 -1.30 -16.60 20.39
C THR A 146 -2.51 -16.60 21.30
N ASN A 147 -2.58 -17.52 22.27
CA ASN A 147 -3.75 -17.78 23.12
C ASN A 147 -5.06 -17.99 22.33
N THR A 148 -4.97 -18.41 21.06
CA THR A 148 -6.15 -18.59 20.21
C THR A 148 -6.80 -19.92 20.50
N VAL A 149 -8.08 -19.88 20.85
CA VAL A 149 -8.86 -21.06 21.21
C VAL A 149 -9.91 -21.34 20.13
N VAL A 150 -9.99 -22.61 19.75
CA VAL A 150 -10.98 -23.14 18.81
C VAL A 150 -11.55 -24.42 19.39
N SER A 151 -12.85 -24.62 19.21
CA SER A 151 -13.53 -25.86 19.63
C SER A 151 -14.42 -26.39 18.51
N CYS A 152 -14.46 -27.70 18.35
CA CYS A 152 -15.36 -28.38 17.42
C CYS A 152 -16.04 -29.57 18.10
N GLN A 153 -17.35 -29.69 17.89
CA GLN A 153 -18.20 -30.75 18.45
C GLN A 153 -19.27 -31.23 17.44
N ASN A 154 -19.10 -30.94 16.15
CA ASN A 154 -20.13 -31.15 15.14
C ASN A 154 -20.28 -32.63 14.75
N GLU A 155 -19.18 -33.38 14.79
CA GLU A 155 -19.18 -34.78 14.41
C GLU A 155 -19.19 -35.73 15.63
N ARG A 156 -19.61 -36.98 15.39
CA ARG A 156 -19.58 -38.03 16.42
C ARG A 156 -18.16 -38.54 16.69
N SER A 157 -17.25 -38.40 15.72
CA SER A 157 -15.87 -38.87 15.81
C SER A 157 -14.95 -37.80 16.37
N GLN A 158 -14.16 -38.16 17.38
CA GLN A 158 -13.14 -37.29 17.97
C GLN A 158 -12.08 -36.86 16.96
N HIS A 159 -11.62 -37.78 16.10
CA HIS A 159 -10.59 -37.48 15.10
C HIS A 159 -11.10 -36.48 14.05
N ALA A 160 -12.35 -36.63 13.60
CA ALA A 160 -12.93 -35.70 12.66
C ALA A 160 -13.18 -34.31 13.28
N ASN A 161 -13.57 -34.25 14.56
CA ASN A 161 -13.63 -32.99 15.31
C ASN A 161 -12.25 -32.35 15.49
N LYS A 162 -11.19 -33.14 15.71
CA LYS A 162 -9.80 -32.66 15.79
C LYS A 162 -9.34 -32.08 14.45
N ASP A 163 -9.59 -32.76 13.34
CA ASP A 163 -9.20 -32.28 12.01
C ASP A 163 -9.94 -31.00 11.63
N THR A 164 -11.23 -30.92 11.97
CA THR A 164 -12.05 -29.73 11.75
C THR A 164 -11.60 -28.57 12.64
N ALA A 165 -11.32 -28.83 13.92
CA ALA A 165 -10.76 -27.83 14.83
C ALA A 165 -9.40 -27.33 14.35
N MET A 166 -8.55 -28.19 13.77
CA MET A 166 -7.26 -27.80 13.20
C MET A 166 -7.40 -26.91 11.96
N LYS A 167 -8.38 -27.20 11.08
CA LYS A 167 -8.73 -26.32 9.95
C LYS A 167 -9.21 -24.95 10.42
N MET A 168 -10.09 -24.94 11.42
CA MET A 168 -10.59 -23.70 12.02
C MET A 168 -9.47 -22.91 12.72
N LEU A 169 -8.51 -23.58 13.37
CA LEU A 169 -7.35 -22.94 13.97
C LEU A 169 -6.45 -22.28 12.92
N ARG A 170 -6.15 -23.00 11.83
CA ARG A 170 -5.40 -22.43 10.68
C ARG A 170 -6.09 -21.19 10.14
N ALA A 171 -7.41 -21.25 9.95
CA ALA A 171 -8.20 -20.11 9.49
C ALA A 171 -8.12 -18.90 10.45
N LYS A 172 -8.27 -19.13 11.76
CA LYS A 172 -8.16 -18.05 12.76
C LYS A 172 -6.75 -17.44 12.85
N LEU A 173 -5.71 -18.26 12.79
CA LEU A 173 -4.32 -17.78 12.82
C LEU A 173 -4.01 -16.96 11.56
N TYR A 174 -4.51 -17.40 10.40
CA TYR A 174 -4.43 -16.64 9.16
C TYR A 174 -5.15 -15.30 9.27
N GLU A 175 -6.37 -15.29 9.78
CA GLU A 175 -7.14 -14.06 9.99
C GLU A 175 -6.43 -13.10 10.95
N GLN A 176 -5.87 -13.59 12.06
CA GLN A 176 -5.10 -12.76 12.99
C GLN A 176 -3.85 -12.16 12.36
N GLU A 177 -3.11 -12.94 11.57
CA GLU A 177 -1.91 -12.45 10.90
C GLU A 177 -2.26 -11.41 9.82
N MET A 178 -3.34 -11.66 9.07
CA MET A 178 -3.88 -10.70 8.12
C MET A 178 -4.36 -9.41 8.80
N GLN A 179 -5.03 -9.50 9.96
CA GLN A 179 -5.42 -8.33 10.75
C GLN A 179 -4.22 -7.54 11.26
N LYS A 180 -3.17 -8.21 11.74
CA LYS A 180 -1.92 -7.53 12.16
C LYS A 180 -1.24 -6.83 11.00
N ARG A 181 -1.17 -7.47 9.83
CA ARG A 181 -0.63 -6.86 8.61
C ARG A 181 -1.47 -5.67 8.17
N ASN A 182 -2.79 -5.82 8.10
CA ASN A 182 -3.68 -4.71 7.75
C ASN A 182 -3.55 -3.56 8.74
N ALA A 183 -3.40 -3.83 10.04
CA ALA A 183 -3.17 -2.79 11.04
C ALA A 183 -1.80 -2.11 10.87
N ALA A 184 -0.75 -2.86 10.50
CA ALA A 184 0.57 -2.30 10.21
C ALA A 184 0.54 -1.44 8.94
N SER A 185 -0.13 -1.91 7.87
CA SER A 185 -0.37 -1.15 6.65
C SER A 185 -1.20 0.10 6.92
N GLN A 186 -2.27 -0.02 7.71
CA GLN A 186 -3.10 1.12 8.11
C GLN A 186 -2.31 2.13 8.93
N ALA A 187 -1.44 1.71 9.85
CA ALA A 187 -0.58 2.64 10.58
C ALA A 187 0.41 3.37 9.64
N LEU A 188 0.85 2.70 8.57
CA LEU A 188 1.68 3.27 7.50
C LEU A 188 0.87 4.25 6.63
N GLU A 189 -0.41 3.96 6.39
CA GLU A 189 -1.33 4.89 5.74
C GLU A 189 -1.75 6.04 6.65
N ASP A 190 -1.88 5.85 7.96
CA ASP A 190 -2.25 6.91 8.90
C ASP A 190 -1.07 7.87 9.14
N THR A 191 0.16 7.42 8.87
CA THR A 191 1.33 8.30 8.75
C THR A 191 1.38 9.05 7.42
N LYS A 192 0.47 8.77 6.48
CA LYS A 192 0.30 9.58 5.26
C LYS A 192 -0.07 10.99 5.67
N SER A 193 0.81 11.92 5.36
CA SER A 193 0.58 13.34 5.55
C SER A 193 -0.64 13.80 4.76
N ASP A 194 -1.48 14.62 5.38
CA ASP A 194 -2.65 15.22 4.74
C ASP A 194 -2.27 15.87 3.41
N ILE A 195 -3.09 15.61 2.38
CA ILE A 195 -2.92 16.16 1.03
C ILE A 195 -3.32 17.63 1.06
N GLY A 196 -2.42 18.47 1.58
CA GLY A 196 -2.70 19.87 1.87
C GLY A 196 -1.44 20.73 2.03
N TRP A 197 -1.66 21.94 2.52
CA TRP A 197 -0.61 22.92 2.74
C TRP A 197 0.31 22.49 3.88
N GLY A 198 1.63 22.50 3.66
CA GLY A 198 2.65 22.29 4.71
C GLY A 198 3.46 21.00 4.61
N HIS A 199 3.00 19.99 3.88
CA HIS A 199 3.67 18.68 3.75
C HIS A 199 4.21 18.38 2.34
N GLN A 200 4.53 19.43 1.59
CA GLN A 200 5.02 19.33 0.21
C GLN A 200 6.50 18.97 0.17
N ILE A 201 6.84 17.90 -0.56
CA ILE A 201 8.24 17.49 -0.78
C ILE A 201 8.87 18.27 -1.94
N ARG A 202 8.08 18.57 -2.99
CA ARG A 202 8.57 19.26 -4.19
C ARG A 202 7.55 20.27 -4.69
N SER A 203 8.06 21.43 -5.13
CA SER A 203 7.27 22.53 -5.67
C SER A 203 7.65 22.78 -7.13
N TYR A 204 6.68 22.65 -8.01
CA TYR A 204 6.78 22.85 -9.46
C TYR A 204 6.13 24.19 -9.80
N VAL A 205 6.92 25.25 -9.91
CA VAL A 205 6.45 26.60 -10.24
C VAL A 205 6.73 26.87 -11.71
N LEU A 206 5.80 26.47 -12.59
CA LEU A 206 6.00 26.56 -14.04
C LEU A 206 5.97 28.01 -14.54
N ASP A 207 5.21 28.89 -13.90
CA ASP A 207 5.18 30.33 -14.26
C ASP A 207 6.57 31.00 -14.13
N ALA A 208 7.41 30.49 -13.22
CA ALA A 208 8.77 30.97 -13.00
C ALA A 208 9.82 30.00 -13.53
N SER A 209 9.40 28.97 -14.29
CA SER A 209 10.24 27.87 -14.79
C SER A 209 11.19 27.34 -13.72
N ARG A 210 10.65 26.95 -12.55
CA ARG A 210 11.46 26.46 -11.43
C ARG A 210 10.82 25.28 -10.73
N ILE A 211 11.57 24.19 -10.57
CA ILE A 211 11.21 23.03 -9.77
C ILE A 211 12.20 22.90 -8.63
N LYS A 212 11.71 22.95 -7.39
CA LYS A 212 12.54 22.88 -6.18
C LYS A 212 12.08 21.76 -5.26
N ASP A 213 13.00 20.89 -4.88
CA ASP A 213 12.80 19.94 -3.78
C ASP A 213 13.07 20.65 -2.45
N LEU A 214 12.13 20.57 -1.52
CA LEU A 214 12.18 21.29 -0.26
C LEU A 214 12.98 20.56 0.81
N ARG A 215 13.23 19.26 0.62
CA ARG A 215 14.02 18.45 1.55
C ARG A 215 15.51 18.58 1.26
N THR A 216 15.88 18.48 -0.01
CA THR A 216 17.28 18.54 -0.45
C THR A 216 17.73 19.93 -0.89
N ASN A 217 16.80 20.89 -1.03
CA ASN A 217 17.02 22.24 -1.56
C ASN A 217 17.53 22.31 -3.00
N ILE A 218 17.59 21.20 -3.73
CA ILE A 218 17.96 21.19 -5.15
C ILE A 218 16.87 21.88 -5.96
N GLU A 219 17.30 22.75 -6.87
CA GLU A 219 16.42 23.44 -7.81
C GLU A 219 16.90 23.25 -9.25
N ARG A 220 15.95 23.08 -10.18
CA ARG A 220 16.19 23.09 -11.61
C ARG A 220 15.28 24.08 -12.30
N SER A 221 15.81 24.70 -13.34
CA SER A 221 15.07 25.62 -14.21
C SER A 221 14.43 24.91 -15.42
N ASP A 222 14.97 23.74 -15.78
CA ASP A 222 14.56 22.94 -16.93
C ASP A 222 13.27 22.14 -16.64
N CYS A 223 12.14 22.82 -16.47
CA CYS A 223 10.86 22.20 -16.11
C CYS A 223 10.44 21.06 -17.06
N ASP A 224 10.58 21.26 -18.37
CA ASP A 224 10.10 20.29 -19.37
C ASP A 224 10.85 18.97 -19.29
N LYS A 225 12.18 19.00 -19.06
CA LYS A 225 12.98 17.77 -18.91
C LYS A 225 12.57 16.98 -17.68
N VAL A 226 12.34 17.68 -16.56
CA VAL A 226 11.91 17.06 -15.31
C VAL A 226 10.54 16.40 -15.49
N LEU A 227 9.58 17.10 -16.10
CA LEU A 227 8.25 16.56 -16.40
C LEU A 227 8.30 15.41 -17.43
N ASP A 228 9.34 15.34 -18.26
CA ASP A 228 9.63 14.23 -19.16
C ASP A 228 10.47 13.11 -18.50
N GLY A 229 10.54 13.08 -17.17
CA GLY A 229 11.10 11.96 -16.40
C GLY A 229 12.58 12.08 -16.06
N ASP A 230 13.22 13.24 -16.25
CA ASP A 230 14.59 13.50 -15.79
C ASP A 230 14.62 13.90 -14.30
N ILE A 231 14.28 12.96 -13.42
CA ILE A 231 14.17 13.17 -11.96
C ILE A 231 15.32 12.54 -11.15
N ASP A 232 16.28 11.90 -11.80
CA ASP A 232 17.35 11.13 -11.14
C ASP A 232 18.17 11.95 -10.16
N GLU A 233 18.44 13.22 -10.48
CA GLU A 233 19.18 14.13 -9.58
C GLU A 233 18.47 14.32 -8.24
N TYR A 234 17.13 14.41 -8.24
CA TYR A 234 16.35 14.53 -7.01
C TYR A 234 16.35 13.24 -6.20
N LEU A 235 16.25 12.09 -6.87
CA LEU A 235 16.25 10.77 -6.25
C LEU A 235 17.61 10.51 -5.58
N GLU A 236 18.70 10.70 -6.31
CA GLU A 236 20.05 10.49 -5.79
C GLU A 236 20.35 11.40 -4.59
N ALA A 237 19.97 12.68 -4.66
CA ALA A 237 20.19 13.61 -3.57
C ALA A 237 19.38 13.23 -2.32
N SER A 238 18.15 12.77 -2.51
CA SER A 238 17.29 12.32 -1.40
C SER A 238 17.86 11.06 -0.75
N LEU A 239 18.34 10.10 -1.55
CA LEU A 239 19.00 8.89 -1.07
C LEU A 239 20.31 9.19 -0.34
N LYS A 240 21.14 10.09 -0.86
CA LYS A 240 22.38 10.55 -0.20
C LYS A 240 22.09 11.25 1.13
N SER A 241 20.94 11.90 1.26
CA SER A 241 20.51 12.55 2.50
C SER A 241 19.99 11.57 3.57
N GLY A 242 19.88 10.27 3.26
CA GLY A 242 19.40 9.26 4.20
C GLY A 242 17.89 9.30 4.46
N LEU A 243 17.12 9.92 3.54
CA LEU A 243 15.65 9.90 3.55
C LEU A 243 15.12 8.52 3.12
#